data_AF-A0AAD1F0M5-F1
#
_entry.id   AF-A0AAD1F0M5-F1
#
_cell.length_a   1.000
_cell.length_b   1.000
_cell.length_c   1.000
_cell.angle_alpha   90.00
_cell.angle_beta   90.00
_cell.angle_gamma   90.00
#
_symmetry.space_group_name_H-M   'P 1'
#
loop_
_entity.id
_entity.type
_entity.pdbx_description
1 polymer ?
#
loop_
_entity_poly.entity_id
_entity_poly.type
_entity_poly.pdbx_seq_one_letter_code
_entity_poly.pdbx_strand_id
1 'polypeptide(L)'
;MVALVVGRPERVEWLRYYAQFTKTNKNPIDPEFTGWGWRKPAVEFQPSPFIPQPWTQRAFEQWDALPVLARIHRPVTVSLQRPDTGERLKREALTTQLAGAWKTATDGLVSPPSRVFYDGGLNSVPLADLAPALSAAHSSLDLLDSREGYNLTQRLGDTGAASPFVGLALATMASYLNADTSVVVPMRRQDQATIIGVTSPTPGEKPANQYFGVRLMPQTASADDPVAPAATPKPSRALSVEERQALEEHLVKVEPDKA
;
A
#
# COMPACT_ATOMS: atom_id res chain seq x y z
N MET A 1 8.35 11.61 1.42
CA MET A 1 8.60 10.69 0.30
C MET A 1 8.24 9.29 0.80
N VAL A 2 7.25 8.62 0.21
CA VAL A 2 6.86 7.25 0.60
C VAL A 2 7.22 6.35 -0.57
N ALA A 3 8.09 5.38 -0.34
CA ALA A 3 8.44 4.37 -1.33
C ALA A 3 7.70 3.08 -1.00
N LEU A 4 6.95 2.54 -1.96
CA LEU A 4 6.34 1.22 -1.90
C LEU A 4 7.13 0.32 -2.84
N VAL A 5 7.83 -0.66 -2.29
CA VAL A 5 8.54 -1.67 -3.07
C VAL A 5 7.67 -2.93 -3.11
N VAL A 6 7.21 -3.31 -4.30
CA VAL A 6 6.43 -4.52 -4.50
C VAL A 6 7.32 -5.53 -5.19
N GLY A 7 7.66 -6.60 -4.49
CA GLY A 7 8.43 -7.69 -5.09
C GLY A 7 8.27 -8.99 -4.31
N ARG A 8 8.63 -10.06 -5.01
CA ARG A 8 8.64 -11.42 -4.50
C ARG A 8 10.10 -11.78 -4.24
N PRO A 9 10.56 -11.84 -2.97
CA PRO A 9 11.96 -12.11 -2.65
C PRO A 9 12.50 -13.36 -3.33
N GLU A 10 11.68 -14.40 -3.45
CA GLU A 10 12.04 -15.67 -4.09
C GLU A 10 12.40 -15.53 -5.58
N ARG A 11 11.90 -14.50 -6.28
CA ARG A 11 12.19 -14.31 -7.72
C ARG A 11 13.57 -13.73 -7.99
N VAL A 12 14.18 -13.12 -6.99
CA VAL A 12 15.53 -12.53 -7.09
C VAL A 12 16.58 -13.38 -6.39
N GLU A 13 16.18 -14.40 -5.62
CA GLU A 13 17.08 -15.19 -4.79
C GLU A 13 18.21 -15.88 -5.58
N TRP A 14 17.92 -16.35 -6.80
CA TRP A 14 18.93 -16.93 -7.69
C TRP A 14 20.06 -15.96 -8.06
N LEU A 15 19.84 -14.64 -7.97
CA LEU A 15 20.86 -13.62 -8.24
C LEU A 15 21.93 -13.55 -7.15
N ARG A 16 21.68 -14.10 -5.95
CA ARG A 16 22.68 -14.10 -4.86
C ARG A 16 23.94 -14.85 -5.24
N TYR A 17 23.82 -15.86 -6.09
CA TYR A 17 24.99 -16.53 -6.66
C TYR A 17 25.93 -15.53 -7.35
N TYR A 18 25.39 -14.56 -8.11
CA TYR A 18 26.18 -13.57 -8.84
C TYR A 18 26.69 -12.44 -7.95
N ALA A 19 25.92 -12.07 -6.93
CA ALA A 19 26.20 -10.93 -6.06
C ALA A 19 27.61 -10.96 -5.44
N GLN A 20 28.08 -12.14 -5.02
CA GLN A 20 29.41 -12.33 -4.45
C GLN A 20 30.58 -12.06 -5.43
N PHE A 21 30.31 -12.08 -6.74
CA PHE A 21 31.31 -11.83 -7.77
C PHE A 21 31.30 -10.38 -8.27
N THR A 22 30.30 -9.59 -7.86
CA THR A 22 30.19 -8.19 -8.29
C THR A 22 31.23 -7.32 -7.60
N LYS A 23 31.69 -6.28 -8.30
CA LYS A 23 32.54 -5.26 -7.70
C LYS A 23 31.74 -4.46 -6.67
N THR A 24 32.27 -4.29 -5.47
CA THR A 24 31.64 -3.46 -4.43
C THR A 24 31.72 -1.99 -4.81
N ASN A 25 30.58 -1.29 -4.82
CA ASN A 25 30.55 0.16 -4.97
C ASN A 25 31.02 0.82 -3.67
N LYS A 26 31.84 1.88 -3.78
CA LYS A 26 32.25 2.68 -2.62
C LYS A 26 31.11 3.55 -2.09
N ASN A 27 30.15 3.90 -2.96
CA ASN A 27 28.95 4.63 -2.55
C ASN A 27 27.93 3.66 -1.93
N PRO A 28 27.61 3.79 -0.63
CA PRO A 28 26.70 2.87 0.05
C PRO A 28 25.24 3.00 -0.39
N ILE A 29 24.88 4.08 -1.09
CA ILE A 29 23.51 4.34 -1.57
C ILE A 29 23.30 3.73 -2.95
N ASP A 30 24.35 3.64 -3.76
CA ASP A 30 24.28 3.23 -5.16
C ASP A 30 24.58 1.74 -5.33
N PRO A 31 23.56 0.90 -5.59
CA PRO A 31 23.73 -0.53 -5.75
C PRO A 31 24.12 -0.93 -7.19
N GLU A 32 24.42 0.02 -8.09
CA GLU A 32 24.67 -0.24 -9.51
C GLU A 32 25.79 -1.26 -9.75
N PHE A 33 25.56 -2.14 -10.72
CA PHE A 33 26.56 -3.09 -11.18
C PHE A 33 27.59 -2.39 -12.09
N THR A 34 28.81 -2.24 -11.58
CA THR A 34 29.93 -1.59 -12.32
C THR A 34 30.93 -2.59 -12.92
N GLY A 35 30.58 -3.88 -12.90
CA GLY A 35 31.40 -4.98 -13.41
C GLY A 35 31.71 -6.05 -12.37
N TRP A 36 32.39 -7.10 -12.85
CA TRP A 36 32.85 -8.20 -12.00
C TRP A 36 34.08 -7.79 -11.18
N GLY A 37 34.21 -8.36 -10.00
CA GLY A 37 35.40 -8.25 -9.16
C GLY A 37 36.56 -9.10 -9.68
N TRP A 38 37.47 -9.49 -8.78
CA TRP A 38 38.67 -10.25 -9.16
C TRP A 38 38.39 -11.68 -9.61
N ARG A 39 37.23 -12.24 -9.23
CA ARG A 39 36.76 -13.55 -9.67
C ARG A 39 35.48 -13.39 -10.46
N LYS A 40 35.40 -14.07 -11.61
CA LYS A 40 34.18 -14.15 -12.41
C LYS A 40 33.32 -15.34 -11.95
N PRO A 41 31.99 -15.26 -12.11
CA PRO A 41 31.13 -16.41 -11.84
C PRO A 41 31.47 -17.56 -12.81
N ALA A 42 31.34 -18.80 -12.33
CA ALA A 42 31.58 -19.98 -13.16
C ALA A 42 30.45 -20.20 -14.18
N VAL A 43 29.23 -19.84 -13.79
CA VAL A 43 28.07 -19.78 -14.68
C VAL A 43 27.94 -18.34 -15.17
N GLU A 44 27.88 -18.15 -16.48
CA GLU A 44 27.69 -16.81 -17.05
C GLU A 44 26.28 -16.29 -16.76
N PHE A 45 26.19 -15.02 -16.37
CA PHE A 45 24.91 -14.36 -16.15
C PHE A 45 24.16 -14.22 -17.47
N GLN A 46 22.89 -14.61 -17.50
CA GLN A 46 22.01 -14.48 -18.65
C GLN A 46 21.02 -13.32 -18.42
N PRO A 47 21.23 -12.16 -19.09
CA PRO A 47 20.31 -11.04 -18.99
C PRO A 47 18.91 -11.40 -19.47
N SER A 48 17.90 -10.79 -18.84
CA SER A 48 16.51 -10.86 -19.30
C SER A 48 15.92 -9.46 -19.44
N PRO A 49 14.78 -9.29 -20.13
CA PRO A 49 14.10 -7.99 -20.22
C PRO A 49 13.74 -7.38 -18.86
N PHE A 50 13.61 -8.20 -17.80
CA PHE A 50 13.25 -7.75 -16.45
C PHE A 50 14.46 -7.60 -15.52
N ILE A 51 15.55 -8.32 -15.81
CA ILE A 51 16.78 -8.34 -15.02
C ILE A 51 17.94 -8.22 -16.03
N PRO A 52 18.26 -7.00 -16.49
CA PRO A 52 19.27 -6.78 -17.51
C PRO A 52 20.70 -6.92 -16.97
N GLN A 53 20.87 -6.80 -15.65
CA GLN A 53 22.15 -6.87 -14.96
C GLN A 53 22.00 -7.66 -13.66
N PRO A 54 23.07 -8.32 -13.19
CA PRO A 54 23.05 -9.00 -11.89
C PRO A 54 22.90 -7.99 -10.76
N TRP A 55 22.30 -8.43 -9.65
CA TRP A 55 22.26 -7.62 -8.44
C TRP A 55 23.59 -7.68 -7.71
N THR A 56 24.05 -6.54 -7.23
CA THR A 56 25.28 -6.46 -6.41
C THR A 56 25.01 -6.96 -5.00
N GLN A 57 26.08 -7.28 -4.27
CA GLN A 57 25.96 -7.57 -2.83
C GLN A 57 25.26 -6.41 -2.08
N ARG A 58 25.56 -5.17 -2.47
CA ARG A 58 24.95 -3.98 -1.87
C ARG A 58 23.45 -3.87 -2.17
N ALA A 59 23.02 -4.23 -3.38
CA ALA A 59 21.60 -4.30 -3.73
C ALA A 59 20.84 -5.26 -2.80
N PHE A 60 21.43 -6.42 -2.51
CA PHE A 60 20.84 -7.40 -1.60
C PHE A 60 20.85 -6.93 -0.15
N GLU A 61 21.92 -6.30 0.33
CA GLU A 61 21.94 -5.70 1.68
C GLU A 61 20.82 -4.67 1.86
N GLN A 62 20.59 -3.81 0.87
CA GLN A 62 19.49 -2.85 0.90
C GLN A 62 18.14 -3.55 0.84
N TRP A 63 17.97 -4.54 -0.04
CA TRP A 63 16.74 -5.31 -0.21
C TRP A 63 16.35 -6.08 1.05
N ASP A 64 17.31 -6.77 1.67
CA ASP A 64 17.10 -7.58 2.87
C ASP A 64 16.81 -6.71 4.11
N ALA A 65 17.26 -5.45 4.11
CA ALA A 65 16.95 -4.49 5.15
C ALA A 65 15.52 -3.90 5.05
N LEU A 66 14.80 -4.13 3.94
CA LEU A 66 13.45 -3.61 3.77
C LEU A 66 12.45 -4.40 4.64
N PRO A 67 11.68 -3.75 5.53
CA PRO A 67 10.66 -4.42 6.30
C PRO A 67 9.49 -4.83 5.39
N VAL A 68 9.02 -6.07 5.54
CA VAL A 68 7.78 -6.52 4.89
C VAL A 68 6.60 -5.98 5.68
N LEU A 69 5.89 -5.01 5.12
CA LEU A 69 4.75 -4.38 5.78
C LEU A 69 3.42 -5.06 5.47
N ALA A 70 3.27 -5.69 4.30
CA ALA A 70 2.09 -6.47 3.95
C ALA A 70 2.39 -7.44 2.80
N ARG A 71 1.51 -8.42 2.65
CA ARG A 71 1.44 -9.31 1.48
C ARG A 71 0.30 -8.85 0.58
N ILE A 72 0.63 -8.43 -0.64
CA ILE A 72 -0.35 -8.08 -1.67
C ILE A 72 -0.70 -9.34 -2.45
N HIS A 73 -1.98 -9.68 -2.50
CA HIS A 73 -2.48 -10.84 -3.22
C HIS A 73 -2.70 -10.53 -4.70
N ARG A 74 -2.78 -11.57 -5.53
CA ARG A 74 -2.99 -11.41 -6.97
C ARG A 74 -4.31 -10.66 -7.20
N PRO A 75 -4.31 -9.52 -7.92
CA PRO A 75 -5.55 -8.83 -8.25
C PRO A 75 -6.51 -9.72 -9.02
N VAL A 76 -7.78 -9.72 -8.61
CA VAL A 76 -8.87 -10.31 -9.37
C VAL A 76 -9.54 -9.19 -10.15
N THR A 77 -9.46 -9.27 -11.48
CA THR A 77 -10.07 -8.30 -12.39
C THR A 77 -11.15 -8.99 -13.20
N VAL A 78 -12.34 -8.38 -13.24
CA VAL A 78 -13.48 -8.85 -14.02
C VAL A 78 -14.04 -7.72 -14.89
N SER A 79 -14.52 -8.06 -16.09
CA SER A 79 -15.24 -7.10 -16.91
C SER A 79 -16.62 -6.81 -16.31
N LEU A 80 -17.04 -5.56 -16.38
CA LEU A 80 -18.39 -5.08 -16.03
C LEU A 80 -19.22 -4.79 -17.29
N GLN A 81 -18.72 -5.22 -18.45
CA GLN A 81 -19.36 -5.06 -19.74
C GLN A 81 -19.71 -6.42 -20.34
N ARG A 82 -20.67 -6.38 -21.25
CA ARG A 82 -21.07 -7.54 -22.03
C ARG A 82 -20.02 -7.83 -23.12
N PRO A 83 -19.59 -9.09 -23.32
CA PRO A 83 -18.53 -9.41 -24.30
C PRO A 83 -18.88 -9.12 -25.77
N ASP A 84 -20.15 -9.23 -26.15
CA ASP A 84 -20.72 -9.04 -27.49
C ASP A 84 -21.06 -7.58 -27.80
N THR A 85 -21.61 -6.82 -26.85
CA THR A 85 -22.06 -5.42 -27.10
C THR A 85 -21.14 -4.35 -26.52
N GLY A 86 -20.27 -4.69 -25.56
CA GLY A 86 -19.49 -3.70 -24.80
C GLY A 86 -20.32 -2.83 -23.85
N GLU A 87 -21.64 -3.05 -23.79
CA GLU A 87 -22.52 -2.32 -22.87
C GLU A 87 -22.31 -2.76 -21.43
N ARG A 88 -22.52 -1.85 -20.47
CA ARG A 88 -22.43 -2.16 -19.05
C ARG A 88 -23.46 -3.24 -18.66
N LEU A 89 -23.04 -4.19 -17.83
CA LEU A 89 -23.92 -5.21 -17.28
C LEU A 89 -25.10 -4.57 -16.52
N LYS A 90 -26.28 -5.17 -16.68
CA LYS A 90 -27.47 -4.82 -15.89
C LYS A 90 -27.25 -5.18 -14.42
N ARG A 91 -27.99 -4.52 -13.52
CA ARG A 91 -27.79 -4.55 -12.06
C ARG A 91 -27.61 -5.96 -11.49
N GLU A 92 -28.47 -6.92 -11.83
CA GLU A 92 -28.39 -8.29 -11.31
C GLU A 92 -27.13 -9.03 -11.77
N ALA A 93 -26.80 -8.95 -13.06
CA ALA A 93 -25.60 -9.55 -13.63
C ALA A 93 -24.33 -8.89 -13.09
N LEU A 94 -24.34 -7.56 -12.92
CA LEU A 94 -23.26 -6.79 -12.34
C LEU A 94 -23.01 -7.21 -10.87
N THR A 95 -24.06 -7.31 -10.06
CA THR A 95 -23.98 -7.79 -8.67
C THR A 95 -23.39 -9.20 -8.61
N THR A 96 -23.86 -10.12 -9.47
CA THR A 96 -23.37 -11.49 -9.53
C THR A 96 -21.88 -11.54 -9.91
N GLN A 97 -21.48 -10.75 -10.92
CA GLN A 97 -20.11 -10.67 -11.38
C GLN A 97 -19.16 -10.14 -10.30
N LEU A 98 -19.56 -9.05 -9.63
CA LEU A 98 -18.79 -8.47 -8.52
C LEU A 98 -18.72 -9.40 -7.31
N ALA A 99 -19.82 -10.07 -6.95
CA ALA A 99 -19.86 -11.02 -5.85
C ALA A 99 -18.94 -12.24 -6.11
N GLY A 100 -18.93 -12.74 -7.34
CA GLY A 100 -18.01 -13.81 -7.76
C GLY A 100 -16.55 -13.37 -7.73
N ALA A 101 -16.26 -12.14 -8.19
CA ALA A 101 -14.92 -11.57 -8.11
C ALA A 101 -14.46 -11.39 -6.66
N TRP A 102 -15.36 -10.92 -5.78
CA TRP A 102 -15.09 -10.78 -4.34
C TRP A 102 -14.73 -12.12 -3.73
N LYS A 103 -15.59 -13.14 -3.90
CA LYS A 103 -15.34 -14.50 -3.41
C LYS A 103 -13.98 -15.02 -3.88
N THR A 104 -13.70 -14.91 -5.18
CA THR A 104 -12.41 -15.34 -5.75
C THR A 104 -11.21 -14.60 -5.15
N ALA A 105 -11.34 -13.30 -4.90
CA ALA A 105 -10.28 -12.50 -4.31
C ALA A 105 -10.03 -12.83 -2.82
N THR A 106 -11.05 -13.33 -2.13
CA THR A 106 -11.00 -13.61 -0.69
C THR A 106 -10.80 -15.09 -0.33
N ASP A 107 -11.03 -16.03 -1.24
CA ASP A 107 -11.05 -17.49 -1.02
C ASP A 107 -9.71 -18.05 -0.48
N GLY A 108 -8.58 -17.38 -0.78
CA GLY A 108 -7.24 -17.79 -0.34
C GLY A 108 -6.65 -16.94 0.79
N LEU A 109 -7.41 -16.03 1.40
CA LEU A 109 -6.90 -15.16 2.45
C LEU A 109 -6.85 -15.91 3.78
N VAL A 110 -5.75 -15.75 4.52
CA VAL A 110 -5.53 -16.43 5.82
C VAL A 110 -6.58 -16.03 6.86
N SER A 111 -7.05 -14.78 6.79
CA SER A 111 -8.13 -14.26 7.63
C SER A 111 -9.17 -13.57 6.75
N PRO A 112 -10.46 -13.57 7.16
CA PRO A 112 -11.47 -12.80 6.45
C PRO A 112 -11.10 -11.31 6.45
N PRO A 113 -11.46 -10.56 5.38
CA PRO A 113 -11.29 -9.12 5.36
C PRO A 113 -11.98 -8.45 6.55
N SER A 114 -11.26 -7.56 7.24
CA SER A 114 -11.81 -6.72 8.32
C SER A 114 -12.24 -5.34 7.83
N ARG A 115 -11.82 -4.96 6.63
CA ARG A 115 -12.17 -3.67 6.01
C ARG A 115 -11.96 -3.67 4.51
N VAL A 116 -12.59 -2.71 3.85
CA VAL A 116 -12.44 -2.44 2.42
C VAL A 116 -12.25 -0.95 2.14
N PHE A 117 -11.22 -0.65 1.35
CA PHE A 117 -10.95 0.67 0.80
C PHE A 117 -11.42 0.71 -0.64
N TYR A 118 -12.34 1.63 -0.96
CA TYR A 118 -12.90 1.75 -2.30
C TYR A 118 -12.95 3.21 -2.75
N ASP A 119 -12.80 3.43 -4.05
CA ASP A 119 -12.76 4.76 -4.64
C ASP A 119 -13.36 4.70 -6.05
N GLY A 120 -14.44 5.43 -6.27
CA GLY A 120 -15.05 5.56 -7.59
C GLY A 120 -14.81 6.91 -8.26
N GLY A 121 -14.24 7.90 -7.57
CA GLY A 121 -14.16 9.30 -8.02
C GLY A 121 -15.48 10.06 -7.87
N LEU A 122 -15.43 11.38 -8.11
CA LEU A 122 -16.52 12.33 -7.79
C LEU A 122 -17.85 12.05 -8.51
N ASN A 123 -17.78 11.43 -9.70
CA ASN A 123 -18.94 11.22 -10.57
C ASN A 123 -19.47 9.78 -10.53
N SER A 124 -19.26 9.08 -9.42
CA SER A 124 -19.62 7.67 -9.28
C SER A 124 -20.31 7.40 -7.95
N VAL A 125 -21.07 6.30 -7.89
CA VAL A 125 -21.76 5.85 -6.68
C VAL A 125 -21.28 4.44 -6.33
N PRO A 126 -20.01 4.26 -5.91
CA PRO A 126 -19.40 2.93 -5.76
C PRO A 126 -20.15 2.06 -4.74
N LEU A 127 -20.78 2.69 -3.74
CA LEU A 127 -21.59 2.00 -2.74
C LEU A 127 -22.81 1.29 -3.34
N ALA A 128 -23.44 1.87 -4.38
CA ALA A 128 -24.65 1.30 -5.00
C ALA A 128 -24.38 0.01 -5.78
N ASP A 129 -23.13 -0.23 -6.17
CA ASP A 129 -22.65 -1.42 -6.85
C ASP A 129 -21.99 -2.41 -5.87
N LEU A 130 -21.16 -1.91 -4.94
CA LEU A 130 -20.38 -2.76 -4.04
C LEU A 130 -21.22 -3.36 -2.91
N ALA A 131 -22.14 -2.60 -2.29
CA ALA A 131 -22.98 -3.11 -1.20
C ALA A 131 -23.81 -4.34 -1.58
N PRO A 132 -24.58 -4.35 -2.69
CA PRO A 132 -25.33 -5.55 -3.07
C PRO A 132 -24.41 -6.71 -3.44
N ALA A 133 -23.23 -6.45 -4.02
CA ALA A 133 -22.25 -7.48 -4.34
C ALA A 133 -21.67 -8.15 -3.08
N LEU A 134 -21.35 -7.39 -2.04
CA LEU A 134 -20.88 -7.93 -0.76
C LEU A 134 -21.96 -8.76 -0.07
N SER A 135 -23.21 -8.28 -0.11
CA SER A 135 -24.35 -9.03 0.43
C SER A 135 -24.56 -10.36 -0.31
N ALA A 136 -24.54 -10.35 -1.65
CA ALA A 136 -24.62 -11.57 -2.47
C ALA A 136 -23.40 -12.49 -2.33
N ALA A 137 -22.25 -11.93 -1.93
CA ALA A 137 -21.06 -12.69 -1.60
C ALA A 137 -21.10 -13.31 -0.19
N HIS A 138 -22.10 -12.98 0.64
CA HIS A 138 -22.14 -13.29 2.08
C HIS A 138 -20.91 -12.77 2.84
N SER A 139 -20.40 -11.61 2.43
CA SER A 139 -19.37 -10.90 3.20
C SER A 139 -19.94 -10.43 4.52
N SER A 140 -19.15 -10.49 5.59
CA SER A 140 -19.52 -9.94 6.90
C SER A 140 -19.35 -8.43 6.99
N LEU A 141 -18.73 -7.79 5.99
CA LEU A 141 -18.42 -6.36 6.01
C LEU A 141 -19.66 -5.49 5.81
N ASP A 142 -19.81 -4.48 6.67
CA ASP A 142 -20.74 -3.37 6.51
C ASP A 142 -20.03 -2.13 5.95
N LEU A 143 -20.39 -1.74 4.73
CA LEU A 143 -19.82 -0.55 4.08
C LEU A 143 -20.26 0.77 4.72
N LEU A 144 -21.34 0.76 5.50
CA LEU A 144 -21.82 1.92 6.24
C LEU A 144 -21.11 2.09 7.58
N ASP A 145 -20.46 1.04 8.10
CA ASP A 145 -19.60 1.16 9.26
C ASP A 145 -18.30 1.88 8.88
N SER A 146 -18.04 2.99 9.56
CA SER A 146 -16.84 3.80 9.37
C SER A 146 -15.50 3.06 9.60
N ARG A 147 -15.53 1.91 10.29
CA ARG A 147 -14.39 1.04 10.62
C ARG A 147 -14.16 -0.05 9.57
N GLU A 148 -15.15 -0.34 8.75
CA GLU A 148 -15.11 -1.45 7.78
C GLU A 148 -15.16 -0.93 6.33
N GLY A 149 -15.95 0.12 6.05
CA GLY A 149 -16.09 0.74 4.72
C GLY A 149 -15.37 2.08 4.59
N TYR A 150 -14.33 2.15 3.75
CA TYR A 150 -13.56 3.37 3.51
C TYR A 150 -13.75 3.87 2.08
N ASN A 151 -14.74 4.76 1.88
CA ASN A 151 -14.88 5.53 0.64
C ASN A 151 -13.77 6.61 0.55
N LEU A 152 -12.72 6.33 -0.21
CA LEU A 152 -11.55 7.21 -0.29
C LEU A 152 -11.89 8.55 -0.94
N THR A 153 -12.74 8.59 -1.96
CA THR A 153 -13.15 9.84 -2.61
C THR A 153 -13.82 10.78 -1.60
N GLN A 154 -14.71 10.23 -0.76
CA GLN A 154 -15.42 11.03 0.25
C GLN A 154 -14.51 11.46 1.40
N ARG A 155 -13.54 10.62 1.79
CA ARG A 155 -12.68 10.88 2.96
C ARG A 155 -11.45 11.72 2.64
N LEU A 156 -10.90 11.60 1.43
CA LEU A 156 -9.62 12.20 1.03
C LEU A 156 -9.74 13.16 -0.15
N GLY A 157 -10.91 13.24 -0.79
CA GLY A 157 -11.11 13.96 -2.04
C GLY A 157 -10.70 13.14 -3.26
N ASP A 158 -10.75 13.78 -4.43
CA ASP A 158 -10.43 13.12 -5.69
C ASP A 158 -8.91 13.02 -5.89
N THR A 159 -8.37 11.82 -5.67
CA THR A 159 -6.94 11.51 -5.88
C THR A 159 -6.61 11.08 -7.31
N GLY A 160 -7.58 11.11 -8.23
CA GLY A 160 -7.38 10.80 -9.64
C GLY A 160 -6.76 9.43 -9.89
N ALA A 161 -5.74 9.40 -10.76
CA ALA A 161 -4.99 8.19 -11.09
C ALA A 161 -4.16 7.63 -9.91
N ALA A 162 -3.92 8.42 -8.85
CA ALA A 162 -3.18 7.97 -7.67
C ALA A 162 -4.03 7.08 -6.75
N SER A 163 -5.35 7.08 -6.92
CA SER A 163 -6.32 6.40 -6.07
C SER A 163 -5.99 4.94 -5.71
N PRO A 164 -5.65 4.04 -6.66
CA PRO A 164 -5.30 2.66 -6.32
C PRO A 164 -4.09 2.57 -5.38
N PHE A 165 -3.10 3.46 -5.55
CA PHE A 165 -1.90 3.49 -4.71
C PHE A 165 -2.19 4.03 -3.31
N VAL A 166 -3.07 5.03 -3.21
CA VAL A 166 -3.57 5.52 -1.91
C VAL A 166 -4.29 4.40 -1.16
N GLY A 167 -5.18 3.67 -1.85
CA GLY A 167 -5.86 2.51 -1.28
C GLY A 167 -4.89 1.42 -0.81
N LEU A 168 -3.90 1.06 -1.61
CA LEU A 168 -2.87 0.07 -1.25
C LEU A 168 -2.01 0.53 -0.07
N ALA A 169 -1.62 1.80 0.00
CA ALA A 169 -0.84 2.33 1.10
C ALA A 169 -1.62 2.30 2.42
N LEU A 170 -2.89 2.72 2.40
CA LEU A 170 -3.77 2.70 3.57
C LEU A 170 -4.10 1.28 4.01
N ALA A 171 -4.38 0.38 3.07
CA ALA A 171 -4.60 -1.03 3.33
C ALA A 171 -3.36 -1.69 3.95
N THR A 172 -2.17 -1.39 3.42
CA THR A 172 -0.89 -1.88 3.98
C THR A 172 -0.71 -1.42 5.42
N MET A 173 -0.89 -0.12 5.68
CA MET A 173 -0.78 0.44 7.02
C MET A 173 -1.79 -0.17 7.98
N ALA A 174 -3.06 -0.28 7.58
CA ALA A 174 -4.13 -0.79 8.41
C ALA A 174 -3.94 -2.28 8.72
N SER A 175 -3.61 -3.10 7.71
CA SER A 175 -3.35 -4.52 7.87
C SER A 175 -2.11 -4.80 8.72
N TYR A 176 -1.03 -4.04 8.54
CA TYR A 176 0.16 -4.17 9.38
C TYR A 176 -0.16 -3.85 10.84
N LEU A 177 -0.74 -2.68 11.12
CA LEU A 177 -0.95 -2.21 12.48
C LEU A 177 -2.01 -3.01 13.26
N ASN A 178 -3.02 -3.55 12.58
CA ASN A 178 -4.06 -4.36 13.22
C ASN A 178 -3.81 -5.88 13.12
N ALA A 179 -2.73 -6.30 12.43
CA ALA A 179 -2.41 -7.70 12.19
C ALA A 179 -3.54 -8.48 11.49
N ASP A 180 -4.18 -7.87 10.50
CA ASP A 180 -5.35 -8.44 9.82
C ASP A 180 -5.33 -8.18 8.30
N THR A 181 -6.49 -8.37 7.65
CA THR A 181 -6.64 -8.33 6.20
C THR A 181 -7.53 -7.17 5.79
N SER A 182 -7.07 -6.41 4.80
CA SER A 182 -7.81 -5.33 4.14
C SER A 182 -8.02 -5.69 2.68
N VAL A 183 -9.08 -5.16 2.07
CA VAL A 183 -9.31 -5.27 0.62
C VAL A 183 -9.29 -3.88 -0.01
N VAL A 184 -8.74 -3.76 -1.22
CA VAL A 184 -8.78 -2.54 -2.02
C VAL A 184 -9.60 -2.80 -3.28
N VAL A 185 -10.56 -1.93 -3.55
CA VAL A 185 -11.42 -1.98 -4.74
C VAL A 185 -11.36 -0.62 -5.47
N PRO A 186 -10.43 -0.45 -6.42
CA PRO A 186 -10.41 0.73 -7.28
C PRO A 186 -11.58 0.64 -8.27
N MET A 187 -12.58 1.52 -8.12
CA MET A 187 -13.85 1.51 -8.87
C MET A 187 -13.97 2.67 -9.86
N ARG A 188 -12.89 3.39 -10.14
CA ARG A 188 -12.88 4.48 -11.12
C ARG A 188 -13.12 4.01 -12.55
N ARG A 189 -12.68 2.79 -12.87
CA ARG A 189 -12.95 2.14 -14.15
C ARG A 189 -14.39 1.63 -14.15
N GLN A 190 -15.17 2.06 -15.14
CA GLN A 190 -16.57 1.67 -15.29
C GLN A 190 -16.75 0.39 -16.10
N ASP A 191 -15.72 -0.01 -16.83
CA ASP A 191 -15.71 -1.16 -17.73
C ASP A 191 -15.21 -2.45 -17.07
N GLN A 192 -14.49 -2.32 -15.95
CA GLN A 192 -13.97 -3.44 -15.18
C GLN A 192 -13.91 -3.12 -13.69
N ALA A 193 -14.00 -4.16 -12.86
CA ALA A 193 -13.70 -4.08 -11.44
C ALA A 193 -12.41 -4.81 -11.12
N THR A 194 -11.64 -4.29 -10.16
CA THR A 194 -10.45 -4.96 -9.63
C THR A 194 -10.54 -5.03 -8.12
N ILE A 195 -10.27 -6.20 -7.56
CA ILE A 195 -10.31 -6.47 -6.12
C ILE A 195 -8.94 -7.01 -5.71
N ILE A 196 -8.32 -6.39 -4.71
CA ILE A 196 -6.96 -6.68 -4.28
C ILE A 196 -6.96 -6.94 -2.78
N GLY A 197 -6.64 -8.16 -2.37
CA GLY A 197 -6.40 -8.48 -0.96
C GLY A 197 -5.04 -7.97 -0.50
N VAL A 198 -4.98 -7.47 0.73
CA VAL A 198 -3.76 -7.04 1.42
C VAL A 198 -3.78 -7.62 2.82
N THR A 199 -2.82 -8.47 3.16
CA THR A 199 -2.78 -9.19 4.44
C THR A 199 -1.53 -8.81 5.23
N SER A 200 -1.66 -8.72 6.56
CA SER A 200 -0.52 -8.60 7.47
C SER A 200 0.55 -9.68 7.18
N PRO A 201 1.85 -9.37 7.32
CA PRO A 201 2.89 -10.41 7.30
C PRO A 201 2.73 -11.41 8.47
N THR A 202 2.10 -10.98 9.56
CA THR A 202 1.85 -11.74 10.79
C THR A 202 0.35 -11.67 11.17
N PRO A 203 -0.54 -12.39 10.48
CA PRO A 203 -1.97 -12.37 10.79
C PRO A 203 -2.25 -12.83 12.22
N GLY A 204 -3.02 -12.05 12.98
CA GLY A 204 -3.37 -12.32 14.38
C GLY A 204 -2.32 -11.88 15.41
N GLU A 205 -1.09 -11.55 15.00
CA GLU A 205 -0.01 -11.13 15.89
C GLU A 205 0.41 -9.69 15.59
N LYS A 206 0.14 -8.79 16.55
CA LYS A 206 0.46 -7.37 16.41
C LYS A 206 1.98 -7.18 16.21
N PRO A 207 2.37 -6.29 15.28
CA PRO A 207 3.77 -6.06 15.02
C PRO A 207 4.49 -5.46 16.23
N ALA A 208 5.71 -5.92 16.50
CA ALA A 208 6.57 -5.36 17.54
C ALA A 208 7.04 -3.92 17.23
N ASN A 209 7.22 -3.60 15.94
CA ASN A 209 7.71 -2.30 15.47
C ASN A 209 6.58 -1.42 14.93
N GLN A 210 6.56 -0.15 15.33
CA GLN A 210 5.58 0.85 14.85
C GLN A 210 6.18 1.76 13.76
N TYR A 211 6.21 1.27 12.51
CA TYR A 211 6.80 2.03 11.39
C TYR A 211 6.03 3.29 10.98
N PHE A 212 4.74 3.36 11.31
CA PHE A 212 3.86 4.42 10.85
C PHE A 212 3.70 5.58 11.84
N GLY A 213 4.19 5.45 13.08
CA GLY A 213 3.99 6.47 14.12
C GLY A 213 2.52 6.76 14.48
N VAL A 214 1.57 5.96 13.98
CA VAL A 214 0.13 6.13 14.19
C VAL A 214 -0.39 5.02 15.11
N ARG A 215 -1.15 5.38 16.15
CA ARG A 215 -1.95 4.44 16.94
C ARG A 215 -3.34 4.35 16.32
N LEU A 216 -3.68 3.21 15.72
CA LEU A 216 -5.04 2.95 15.26
C LEU A 216 -5.93 2.62 16.47
N MET A 217 -7.17 3.10 16.45
CA MET A 217 -8.16 2.65 17.43
C MET A 217 -8.49 1.16 17.20
N PRO A 218 -8.61 0.33 18.24
CA PRO A 218 -8.87 -1.11 18.09
C PRO A 218 -10.18 -1.34 17.32
N GLN A 219 -10.13 -2.08 16.20
CA GLN A 219 -11.32 -2.41 15.40
C GLN A 219 -12.39 -3.22 16.11
N THR A 220 -12.03 -3.88 17.20
CA THR A 220 -12.93 -4.70 18.03
C THR A 220 -13.32 -4.04 19.36
N ALA A 221 -12.95 -2.78 19.61
CA ALA A 221 -13.43 -2.08 20.80
C ALA A 221 -14.95 -1.87 20.63
N SER A 222 -15.73 -2.59 21.44
CA SER A 222 -17.15 -2.27 21.60
C SER A 222 -17.26 -0.83 22.08
N ALA A 223 -18.33 -0.14 21.72
CA ALA A 223 -18.54 1.28 22.06
C ALA A 223 -18.52 1.60 23.57
N ASP A 224 -18.41 0.59 24.43
CA ASP A 224 -18.36 0.67 25.89
C ASP A 224 -16.93 0.70 26.49
N ASP A 225 -15.87 0.56 25.69
CA ASP A 225 -14.52 0.73 26.22
C ASP A 225 -14.25 2.22 26.51
N PRO A 226 -13.80 2.59 27.73
CA PRO A 226 -13.54 3.98 28.05
C PRO A 226 -12.46 4.53 27.12
N VAL A 227 -12.82 5.57 26.37
CA VAL A 227 -11.89 6.34 25.53
C VAL A 227 -10.78 6.84 26.44
N ALA A 228 -9.58 6.26 26.31
CA ALA A 228 -8.41 6.81 26.94
C ALA A 228 -8.27 8.28 26.50
N PRO A 229 -8.08 9.23 27.44
CA PRO A 229 -8.07 10.64 27.09
C PRO A 229 -7.02 10.88 26.03
N ALA A 230 -7.42 11.60 24.97
CA ALA A 230 -6.51 12.05 23.93
C ALA A 230 -5.30 12.69 24.62
N ALA A 231 -4.10 12.22 24.28
CA ALA A 231 -2.89 12.83 24.78
C ALA A 231 -2.96 14.33 24.47
N THR A 232 -2.96 15.16 25.52
CA THR A 232 -2.88 16.60 25.37
C THR A 232 -1.69 16.91 24.48
N PRO A 233 -1.87 17.72 23.41
CA PRO A 233 -0.74 18.15 22.62
C PRO A 233 0.25 18.82 23.57
N LYS A 234 1.48 18.29 23.65
CA LYS A 234 2.54 18.94 24.40
C LYS A 234 2.64 20.37 23.85
N PRO A 235 2.59 21.41 24.71
CA PRO A 235 2.71 22.77 24.22
C PRO A 235 4.04 22.88 23.47
N SER A 236 3.96 23.26 22.20
CA SER A 236 5.13 23.62 21.40
C SER A 236 5.93 24.63 22.21
N ARG A 237 7.22 24.33 22.47
CA ARG A 237 8.11 25.24 23.18
C ARG A 237 8.07 26.58 22.46
N ALA A 238 7.51 27.61 23.09
CA ALA A 238 7.55 28.96 22.57
C ALA A 238 9.04 29.33 22.46
N LEU A 239 9.48 29.68 21.25
CA LEU A 239 10.83 30.20 21.02
C LEU A 239 11.04 31.42 21.92
N SER A 240 12.16 31.45 22.64
CA SER A 240 12.53 32.60 23.47
C SER A 240 12.66 33.85 22.61
N VAL A 241 12.59 35.03 23.23
CA VAL A 241 12.76 36.30 22.52
C VAL A 241 14.11 36.33 21.78
N GLU A 242 15.15 35.76 22.39
CA GLU A 242 16.49 35.62 21.79
C GLU A 242 16.50 34.69 20.57
N GLU A 243 15.79 33.56 20.63
CA GLU A 243 15.68 32.62 19.51
C GLU A 243 14.90 33.23 18.33
N ARG A 244 13.88 34.06 18.62
CA ARG A 244 13.13 34.79 17.59
C ARG A 244 13.98 35.89 16.95
N GLN A 245 14.76 36.60 17.74
CA GLN A 245 15.63 37.67 17.28
C GLN A 245 16.79 37.13 16.42
N ALA A 246 17.34 35.96 16.78
CA ALA A 246 18.33 35.25 15.96
C ALA A 246 17.75 34.75 14.63
N LEU A 247 16.47 34.34 14.61
CA LEU A 247 15.77 33.94 13.38
C LEU A 247 15.49 35.14 12.47
N GLU A 248 15.11 36.29 13.02
CA GLU A 248 14.92 37.53 12.26
C GLU A 248 16.23 38.05 11.68
N GLU A 249 17.34 38.05 12.44
CA GLU A 249 18.66 38.41 11.91
C GLU A 249 19.14 37.45 10.81
N HIS A 250 18.78 36.17 10.90
CA HIS A 250 19.14 35.20 9.87
C HIS A 250 18.30 35.39 8.60
N LEU A 251 17.02 35.73 8.72
CA LEU A 251 16.14 36.03 7.58
C LEU A 251 16.55 37.33 6.85
N VAL A 252 17.00 38.36 7.58
CA VAL A 252 17.50 39.62 7.00
C VAL A 252 18.81 39.41 6.23
N LYS A 253 19.63 38.42 6.60
CA LYS A 253 20.87 38.08 5.87
C LYS A 253 20.67 37.25 4.59
N VAL A 254 19.47 36.70 4.39
CA VAL A 254 19.17 35.78 3.27
C VAL A 254 18.36 36.46 2.16
N GLU A 255 18.02 37.74 2.29
CA GLU A 255 17.48 38.50 1.15
C GLU A 255 18.59 38.76 0.10
N PRO A 256 18.44 38.27 -1.14
CA PRO A 256 19.46 38.47 -2.16
C PRO A 256 19.41 39.92 -2.69
N ASP A 257 20.61 40.50 -2.79
CA ASP A 257 20.90 41.78 -3.41
C ASP A 257 20.28 41.82 -4.82
N LYS A 258 19.27 42.66 -5.02
CA LYS A 258 18.72 42.95 -6.34
C LYS A 258 19.63 43.97 -7.02
N ALA A 259 20.48 43.48 -7.92
CA ALA A 259 21.01 44.22 -9.05
C ALA A 259 21.03 43.31 -10.29
#